data_AF-A0A522AXW3-F1
#
_entry.id   AF-A0A522AXW3-F1
#
_cell.length_a   1.000
_cell.length_b   1.000
_cell.length_c   1.000
_cell.angle_alpha   90.00
_cell.angle_beta   90.00
_cell.angle_gamma   90.00
#
_symmetry.space_group_name_H-M   'P 1'
#
loop_
_entity.id
_entity.type
_entity.pdbx_description
1 polymer ?
#
loop_
_entity_poly.entity_id
_entity_poly.type
_entity_poly.pdbx_seq_one_letter_code
_entity_poly.pdbx_strand_id
1 'polypeptide(L)'
;MPTHLIIDGYNLLGVRGGLRGDVETKREALIRDLGGYRRRKGHPVTVVFDGWRSGHPVERAEWREGVEVVFSRHGEQADAVVKRLAARYGSDCAVVSSDHEIVNFARA
;
A
#
# COMPACT_ATOMS: atom_id res chain seq x y z
N MET A 1 4.46 -5.29 20.07
CA MET A 1 3.60 -4.22 19.52
C MET A 1 3.27 -4.58 18.08
N PRO A 2 2.03 -4.42 17.59
CA PRO A 2 1.73 -4.64 16.19
C PRO A 2 2.36 -3.53 15.34
N THR A 3 3.35 -3.87 14.52
CA THR A 3 3.98 -2.93 13.59
C THR A 3 2.99 -2.55 12.49
N HIS A 4 2.78 -1.26 12.27
CA HIS A 4 1.90 -0.75 11.22
C HIS A 4 2.60 -0.83 9.87
N LEU A 5 2.05 -1.60 8.94
CA LEU A 5 2.65 -1.79 7.61
C LEU A 5 2.12 -0.73 6.66
N ILE A 6 3.01 0.04 6.04
CA ILE A 6 2.67 1.04 5.04
C ILE A 6 3.27 0.57 3.71
N ILE A 7 2.45 0.31 2.70
CA ILE A 7 2.88 -0.37 1.47
C ILE A 7 2.67 0.54 0.26
N ASP A 8 3.65 0.61 -0.65
CA ASP A 8 3.46 1.22 -1.97
C ASP A 8 2.76 0.23 -2.92
N GLY A 9 1.52 0.55 -3.29
CA GLY A 9 0.68 -0.28 -4.12
C GLY A 9 1.15 -0.42 -5.57
N TYR A 10 1.73 0.63 -6.17
CA TYR A 10 2.20 0.54 -7.57
C TYR A 10 3.52 -0.21 -7.67
N ASN A 11 4.40 -0.01 -6.68
CA ASN A 11 5.62 -0.80 -6.60
C ASN A 11 5.27 -2.29 -6.48
N LEU A 12 4.41 -2.64 -5.52
CA LEU A 12 4.00 -4.03 -5.27
C LEU A 12 3.28 -4.67 -6.47
N LEU A 13 2.46 -3.91 -7.20
CA LEU A 13 1.87 -4.33 -8.47
C LEU A 13 2.93 -4.54 -9.57
N GLY A 14 3.95 -3.69 -9.60
CA GLY A 14 5.13 -3.84 -10.45
C GLY A 14 5.85 -5.16 -10.20
N VAL A 15 6.22 -5.43 -8.93
CA VAL A 15 6.94 -6.64 -8.51
C VAL A 15 6.16 -7.93 -8.84
N ARG A 16 4.83 -7.91 -8.69
CA ARG A 16 3.97 -9.10 -8.89
C ARG A 16 3.70 -9.49 -10.35
N GLY A 17 4.24 -8.78 -11.34
CA GLY A 17 4.05 -9.11 -12.75
C GLY A 17 3.71 -7.92 -13.65
N GLY A 18 4.07 -6.71 -13.23
CA GLY A 18 4.05 -5.49 -14.04
C GLY A 18 2.68 -4.86 -14.25
N LEU A 19 2.70 -3.57 -14.61
CA LEU A 19 1.52 -2.73 -14.89
C LEU A 19 0.87 -2.99 -16.27
N ARG A 20 1.12 -4.16 -16.88
CA ARG A 20 0.52 -4.58 -18.16
C ARG A 20 -0.87 -5.20 -17.93
N GLY A 21 -1.83 -4.84 -18.78
CA GLY A 21 -3.22 -5.33 -18.69
C GLY A 21 -4.09 -4.52 -17.73
N ASP A 22 -5.11 -5.18 -17.16
CA ASP A 22 -6.13 -4.56 -16.32
C ASP A 22 -5.58 -4.25 -14.92
N VAL A 23 -5.03 -3.04 -14.76
CA VAL A 23 -4.41 -2.61 -13.49
C VAL A 23 -5.43 -2.52 -12.35
N GLU A 24 -6.69 -2.24 -12.67
CA GLU A 24 -7.74 -2.17 -11.66
C GLU A 24 -8.05 -3.55 -11.08
N THR A 25 -8.17 -4.57 -11.93
CA THR A 25 -8.31 -5.96 -11.46
C THR A 25 -7.14 -6.40 -10.58
N LYS A 26 -5.90 -6.00 -10.95
CA LYS A 26 -4.72 -6.32 -10.15
C LYS A 26 -4.69 -5.57 -8.82
N ARG A 27 -5.14 -4.31 -8.79
CA ARG A 27 -5.30 -3.50 -7.57
C ARG A 27 -6.27 -4.17 -6.61
N GLU A 28 -7.45 -4.56 -7.08
CA GLU A 28 -8.46 -5.30 -6.32
C GLU A 28 -7.88 -6.62 -5.75
N ALA A 29 -7.20 -7.41 -6.59
CA ALA A 29 -6.55 -8.64 -6.16
C ALA A 29 -5.48 -8.39 -5.09
N LEU A 30 -4.71 -7.31 -5.22
CA LEU A 30 -3.71 -6.93 -4.23
C LEU A 30 -4.34 -6.57 -2.89
N ILE A 31 -5.39 -5.74 -2.88
CA ILE A 31 -6.11 -5.34 -1.67
C ILE A 31 -6.66 -6.57 -0.95
N ARG A 32 -7.24 -7.52 -1.69
CA ARG A 32 -7.75 -8.77 -1.13
C ARG A 32 -6.65 -9.62 -0.50
N ASP A 33 -5.50 -9.74 -1.16
CA ASP A 33 -4.34 -10.46 -0.64
C ASP A 33 -3.79 -9.82 0.64
N LEU A 34 -3.71 -8.49 0.69
CA LEU A 34 -3.31 -7.73 1.87
C LEU A 34 -4.31 -7.90 3.02
N GLY A 35 -5.61 -7.96 2.73
CA GLY A 35 -6.64 -8.29 3.72
C GLY A 35 -6.42 -9.68 4.32
N GLY A 36 -6.12 -10.67 3.48
CA GLY A 36 -5.73 -12.01 3.93
C GLY A 36 -4.43 -12.03 4.74
N TYR A 37 -3.44 -11.22 4.38
CA TYR A 37 -2.18 -11.09 5.12
C TYR A 37 -2.40 -10.48 6.51
N ARG A 38 -3.14 -9.36 6.58
CA ARG A 38 -3.52 -8.71 7.83
C ARG A 38 -4.23 -9.68 8.77
N ARG A 39 -5.21 -10.46 8.28
CA ARG A 39 -5.92 -11.44 9.14
C ARG A 39 -4.99 -12.52 9.70
N ARG A 40 -3.96 -12.93 8.94
CA ARG A 40 -2.99 -13.95 9.37
C ARG A 40 -1.98 -13.43 10.39
N LYS A 41 -1.47 -12.21 10.21
CA LYS A 41 -0.42 -11.63 11.06
C LYS A 41 -0.97 -10.73 12.19
N GLY A 42 -2.17 -10.19 12.04
CA GLY A 42 -2.79 -9.27 13.00
C GLY A 42 -2.26 -7.84 12.94
N HIS A 43 -1.37 -7.51 11.99
CA HIS A 43 -0.82 -6.17 11.84
C HIS A 43 -1.74 -5.26 11.01
N PRO A 44 -1.95 -3.99 11.42
CA PRO A 44 -2.63 -3.03 10.57
C PRO A 44 -1.81 -2.78 9.30
N VAL A 45 -2.49 -2.75 8.17
CA VAL A 45 -1.88 -2.56 6.84
C VAL A 45 -2.56 -1.37 6.18
N THR A 46 -1.75 -0.43 5.73
CA THR A 46 -2.14 0.70 4.88
C THR A 46 -1.41 0.55 3.55
N VAL A 47 -2.13 0.62 2.45
CA VAL A 47 -1.56 0.62 1.09
C VAL A 47 -1.78 1.99 0.46
N VAL A 48 -0.73 2.57 -0.10
CA VAL A 48 -0.76 3.87 -0.77
C VAL A 48 -0.66 3.64 -2.27
N PHE A 49 -1.64 4.14 -3.02
CA PHE A 49 -1.63 4.15 -4.47
C PHE A 49 -1.43 5.57 -4.99
N ASP A 50 -0.48 5.73 -5.91
CA ASP A 50 -0.25 6.99 -6.60
C ASP A 50 -1.50 7.42 -7.42
N GLY A 51 -2.04 8.59 -7.09
CA GLY A 51 -3.24 9.15 -7.71
C GLY A 51 -3.07 9.61 -9.14
N TRP A 52 -1.86 9.50 -9.74
CA TRP A 52 -1.58 9.92 -11.12
C TRP A 52 -2.60 9.40 -12.14
N ARG A 53 -3.16 8.20 -11.94
CA ARG A 53 -4.14 7.59 -12.85
C ARG A 53 -5.62 7.87 -12.54
N SER A 54 -5.96 8.27 -11.33
CA SER A 54 -7.37 8.34 -10.89
C SER A 54 -7.96 9.76 -10.92
N GLY A 55 -7.14 10.79 -11.17
CA GLY A 55 -7.62 12.16 -11.44
C GLY A 55 -8.38 12.82 -10.28
N HIS A 56 -8.23 12.32 -9.05
CA HIS A 56 -8.93 12.88 -7.91
C HIS A 56 -8.20 14.11 -7.35
N PRO A 57 -8.90 15.24 -7.15
CA PRO A 57 -8.30 16.47 -6.64
C PRO A 57 -7.91 16.40 -5.15
N VAL A 58 -8.32 15.35 -4.43
CA VAL A 58 -8.14 15.19 -2.98
C VAL A 58 -7.60 13.81 -2.64
N GLU A 59 -6.85 13.74 -1.53
CA GLU A 59 -6.42 12.47 -0.92
C GLU A 59 -7.67 11.72 -0.51
N ARG A 60 -7.80 10.46 -0.92
CA ARG A 60 -8.88 9.58 -0.45
C ARG A 60 -8.30 8.43 0.32
N ALA A 61 -8.83 8.20 1.52
CA ALA A 61 -8.61 6.99 2.27
C ALA A 61 -9.92 6.18 2.28
N GLU A 62 -9.86 4.90 1.97
CA GLU A 62 -10.98 3.97 2.06
C GLU A 62 -10.56 2.69 2.77
N TRP A 63 -11.48 2.06 3.47
CA TRP A 63 -11.23 0.77 4.13
C TRP A 63 -11.76 -0.36 3.27
N ARG A 64 -10.89 -1.28 2.87
CA ARG A 64 -11.21 -2.44 2.02
C ARG A 64 -10.64 -3.70 2.64
N GLU A 65 -11.46 -4.72 2.89
CA GLU A 65 -11.00 -5.98 3.50
C GLU A 65 -10.22 -5.78 4.84
N GLY A 66 -10.51 -4.69 5.56
CA GLY A 66 -9.81 -4.27 6.78
C GLY A 66 -8.41 -3.69 6.56
N VAL A 67 -8.01 -3.46 5.32
CA VAL A 67 -6.81 -2.72 4.89
C VAL A 67 -7.21 -1.29 4.61
N GLU A 68 -6.41 -0.34 5.04
CA GLU A 68 -6.59 1.07 4.70
C GLU A 68 -5.95 1.34 3.33
N VAL A 69 -6.72 1.85 2.39
CA VAL A 69 -6.28 2.16 1.03
C VAL A 69 -6.26 3.67 0.88
N VAL A 70 -5.07 4.24 0.73
CA VAL A 70 -4.86 5.68 0.57
C VAL A 70 -4.47 5.98 -0.88
N PHE A 71 -5.17 6.93 -1.49
CA PHE A 71 -4.87 7.46 -2.81
C PHE A 71 -4.22 8.82 -2.66
N SER A 72 -3.01 8.98 -3.21
CA SER A 72 -2.34 10.28 -3.19
C SER A 72 -3.09 11.30 -4.07
N ARG A 73 -2.85 12.59 -3.81
CA ARG A 73 -3.44 13.68 -4.59
C ARG A 73 -2.84 13.72 -5.99
N HIS A 74 -3.57 14.28 -6.95
CA HIS A 74 -3.02 14.55 -8.27
C HIS A 74 -1.76 15.44 -8.18
N GLY A 75 -0.62 14.93 -8.66
CA GLY A 75 0.69 15.59 -8.58
C GLY A 75 1.49 15.33 -7.30
N GLU A 76 0.95 14.56 -6.34
CA GLU A 76 1.67 14.12 -5.13
C GLU A 76 2.11 12.65 -5.29
N GLN A 77 3.41 12.39 -5.18
CA GLN A 77 3.95 11.04 -5.24
C GLN A 77 3.52 10.21 -4.03
N ALA A 78 3.25 8.91 -4.24
CA ALA A 78 2.95 7.99 -3.15
C ALA A 78 4.03 8.00 -2.05
N ASP A 79 5.30 8.14 -2.41
CA ASP A 79 6.43 8.26 -1.47
C ASP A 79 6.26 9.41 -0.46
N ALA A 80 5.72 10.56 -0.88
CA ALA A 80 5.47 11.68 0.01
C ALA A 80 4.39 11.37 1.05
N VAL A 81 3.32 10.67 0.64
CA VAL A 81 2.25 10.21 1.53
C VAL A 81 2.79 9.16 2.49
N VAL A 82 3.57 8.20 1.99
CA VAL A 82 4.22 7.17 2.79
C VAL A 82 5.13 7.78 3.86
N LYS A 83 5.99 8.75 3.49
CA LYS A 83 6.83 9.49 4.45
C LYS A 83 6.01 10.23 5.50
N ARG A 84 4.90 10.86 5.11
CA ARG A 84 3.98 11.54 6.04
C ARG A 84 3.35 10.56 7.02
N LEU A 85 2.91 9.39 6.55
CA LEU A 85 2.37 8.34 7.40
C LEU A 85 3.46 7.77 8.31
N ALA A 86 4.64 7.50 7.78
CA ALA A 86 5.77 6.99 8.56
C ALA A 86 6.17 7.96 9.68
N ALA A 87 6.23 9.26 9.38
CA ALA A 87 6.49 10.29 10.39
C ALA A 87 5.36 10.37 11.44
N ARG A 88 4.11 10.11 11.07
CA ARG A 88 2.96 10.08 11.98
C ARG A 88 2.98 8.86 12.91
N TYR A 89 3.26 7.67 12.37
CA TYR A 89 3.29 6.42 13.15
C TYR A 89 4.63 6.19 13.86
N GLY A 90 5.69 6.88 13.46
CA GLY A 90 7.00 6.83 14.10
C GLY A 90 7.66 5.45 13.98
N SER A 91 8.34 5.03 15.05
CA SER A 91 9.11 3.78 15.13
C SER A 91 8.25 2.50 15.18
N ASP A 92 6.93 2.62 15.30
CA ASP A 92 6.01 1.48 15.31
C ASP A 92 5.43 1.19 13.91
N CYS A 93 6.02 1.74 12.84
CA CYS A 93 5.64 1.43 11.46
C CYS A 93 6.79 0.83 10.63
N ALA A 94 6.41 -0.01 9.66
CA ALA A 94 7.30 -0.55 8.65
C ALA A 94 6.83 -0.03 7.29
N VAL A 95 7.72 0.66 6.58
CA VAL A 95 7.45 1.19 5.24
C VAL A 95 7.98 0.21 4.20
N VAL A 96 7.09 -0.27 3.35
CA VAL A 96 7.36 -1.25 2.31
C VAL A 96 7.19 -0.57 0.96
N SER A 97 8.26 0.08 0.50
CA SER A 97 8.27 0.83 -0.77
C SER A 97 9.09 0.16 -1.87
N SER A 98 10.00 -0.78 -1.55
CA SER A 98 10.96 -1.36 -2.52
C SER A 98 11.08 -2.88 -2.45
N ASP A 99 11.41 -3.48 -3.61
CA ASP A 99 11.48 -4.91 -3.92
C ASP A 99 12.13 -5.82 -2.85
N HIS A 100 13.06 -5.30 -2.03
CA HIS A 100 13.78 -6.12 -1.05
C HIS A 100 13.01 -6.40 0.25
N GLU A 101 12.12 -5.51 0.69
CA GLU A 101 11.38 -5.73 1.94
C GLU A 101 10.16 -6.62 1.73
N ILE A 102 9.49 -6.49 0.59
CA ILE A 102 8.31 -7.30 0.23
C ILE A 102 8.64 -8.79 0.21
N VAL A 103 9.77 -9.18 -0.39
CA VAL A 103 10.14 -10.59 -0.56
C VAL A 103 10.46 -11.25 0.78
N ASN A 104 11.08 -10.52 1.71
CA ASN A 104 11.37 -11.06 3.04
C ASN A 104 10.12 -11.07 3.93
N PHE A 105 9.26 -10.05 3.85
CA PHE A 105 8.05 -10.00 4.70
C PHE A 105 6.94 -10.95 4.21
N ALA A 106 6.80 -11.16 2.91
CA ALA A 106 5.79 -12.07 2.33
C ALA A 106 6.16 -13.57 2.47
N ARG A 107 7.43 -13.89 2.73
CA ARG A 107 7.92 -15.26 2.91
C ARG A 107 7.89 -15.76 4.36
N ALA A 108 7.61 -14.89 5.33
CA ALA A 108 7.59 -15.21 6.76
C ALA A 108 6.20 -15.53 7.31
#